data_AF-A0A4R4NHA3-F1
#
_entry.id   AF-A0A4R4NHA3-F1
#
_cell.length_a   1.000
_cell.length_b   1.000
_cell.length_c   1.000
_cell.angle_alpha   90.00
_cell.angle_beta   90.00
_cell.angle_gamma   90.00
#
_symmetry.space_group_name_H-M   'P 1'
#
loop_
_entity.id
_entity.type
_entity.pdbx_description
1 polymer ?
#
loop_
_entity_poly.entity_id
_entity_poly.type
_entity_poly.pdbx_seq_one_letter_code
_entity_poly.pdbx_strand_id
1 'polypeptide(L)'
;MLSFAIRRGLDGLLSPTGTHARQSPHDAMVNLSHLFGLDVGLAEQYRTLATQDSTRKKLVQAAKDPVWGKIVGRSAELRGEIGAVEQRVRELQEQAKGFRVLPEYENIRAEADELEQEIRRLRDQDTVDRHNLLEMREAATDVAEPDDRYLEEAYEQLGVLMGQEVRRRFDDVRAFHQTVVRNRERQLREEVARVEERLTERARERERLGERQSALLTMLSEGGALDALTALQHVLAQEQARLEALRHRFQAAQTLEASRREIEGKRIELETATAEDLEYRAAVTDEANRLFNVYARRLYSDARTPYLAFTPGKQKIQIEAHIDTDNSRGVHNMVIFCFDLALAVLAHRGRRGPDFLVHDSHLYDGVDARQLAAALALGAEVTEEEGMQYIVTMNSDDLTKAESEGFTPTGHVLEPHLTDQPDGGLFGFRF
;
A
#
# COMPACT_ATOMS: atom_id res chain seq x y z
N MET A 1 15.36 -34.67 14.54
CA MET A 1 15.54 -36.12 14.41
C MET A 1 15.80 -36.80 15.75
N LEU A 2 16.93 -36.51 16.44
CA LEU A 2 17.28 -37.15 17.71
C LEU A 2 16.21 -37.01 18.81
N SER A 3 15.42 -35.92 18.78
CA SER A 3 14.30 -35.69 19.70
C SER A 3 13.20 -36.76 19.66
N PHE A 4 13.08 -37.56 18.59
CA PHE A 4 12.16 -38.71 18.55
C PHE A 4 12.76 -39.96 19.23
N ALA A 5 14.09 -40.05 19.32
CA ALA A 5 14.77 -41.09 20.08
C ALA A 5 15.00 -40.69 21.55
N ILE A 6 14.74 -39.43 21.92
CA ILE A 6 14.92 -38.91 23.27
C ILE A 6 13.71 -38.03 23.63
N ARG A 7 12.68 -38.63 24.24
CA ARG A 7 11.52 -37.86 24.75
C ARG A 7 11.79 -37.31 26.14
N ARG A 8 11.61 -36.00 26.29
CA ARG A 8 11.88 -35.27 27.55
C ARG A 8 10.69 -34.42 27.96
N GLY A 9 10.34 -34.50 29.24
CA GLY A 9 9.28 -33.70 29.84
C GLY A 9 7.90 -33.94 29.24
N LEU A 10 6.92 -33.21 29.78
CA LEU A 10 5.52 -33.30 29.34
C LEU A 10 5.31 -32.81 27.90
N ASP A 11 6.07 -31.81 27.46
CA ASP A 11 5.97 -31.25 26.11
C ASP A 11 6.34 -32.27 25.02
N GLY A 12 7.26 -33.18 25.34
CA GLY A 12 7.65 -34.28 24.46
C GLY A 12 6.60 -35.39 24.35
N LEU A 13 5.59 -35.40 25.21
CA LEU A 13 4.58 -36.46 25.32
C LEU A 13 3.18 -35.99 24.87
N LEU A 14 3.09 -34.86 24.19
CA LEU A 14 1.81 -34.31 23.72
C LEU A 14 1.20 -35.14 22.58
N SER A 15 2.01 -35.66 21.66
CA SER A 15 1.55 -36.52 20.58
C SER A 15 2.63 -37.50 20.13
N PRO A 16 2.26 -38.66 19.57
CA PRO A 16 3.23 -39.59 18.98
C PRO A 16 4.04 -38.95 17.85
N THR A 17 3.42 -38.09 17.06
CA THR A 17 4.06 -37.47 15.89
C THR A 17 4.79 -36.15 16.18
N GLY A 18 4.93 -35.75 17.44
CA GLY A 18 5.56 -34.50 17.87
C GLY A 18 6.53 -34.70 19.03
N THR A 19 7.51 -33.81 19.14
CA THR A 19 8.59 -33.90 20.15
C THR A 19 8.66 -32.69 21.09
N HIS A 20 7.92 -31.62 20.80
CA HIS A 20 7.72 -30.48 21.72
C HIS A 20 6.53 -29.62 21.26
N ALA A 21 5.96 -28.83 22.18
CA ALA A 21 4.72 -28.07 21.95
C ALA A 21 4.73 -27.13 20.73
N ARG A 22 5.86 -26.46 20.45
CA ARG A 22 5.97 -25.49 19.33
C ARG A 22 6.55 -26.08 18.03
N GLN A 23 6.53 -27.40 17.87
CA GLN A 23 7.13 -28.02 16.68
C GLN A 23 6.24 -27.77 15.45
N SER A 24 6.87 -27.35 14.35
CA SER A 24 6.20 -27.31 13.06
C SER A 24 5.78 -28.73 12.67
N PRO A 25 4.49 -28.98 12.36
CA PRO A 25 4.04 -30.30 11.91
C PRO A 25 4.76 -30.79 10.65
N HIS A 26 5.24 -29.87 9.81
CA HIS A 26 5.99 -30.20 8.61
C HIS A 26 7.43 -30.63 8.93
N ASP A 27 8.09 -29.96 9.89
CA ASP A 27 9.44 -30.37 10.31
C ASP A 27 9.39 -31.72 11.05
N ALA A 28 8.36 -31.96 11.86
CA ALA A 28 8.12 -33.27 12.44
C ALA A 28 7.96 -34.34 11.35
N MET A 29 7.16 -34.07 10.32
CA MET A 29 6.92 -35.02 9.24
C MET A 29 8.18 -35.33 8.43
N VAL A 30 9.03 -34.35 8.13
CA VAL A 30 10.33 -34.60 7.45
C VAL A 30 11.19 -35.58 8.25
N ASN A 31 11.28 -35.39 9.57
CA ASN A 31 12.03 -36.30 10.44
C ASN A 31 11.38 -37.70 10.51
N LEU A 32 10.06 -37.78 10.65
CA LEU A 32 9.33 -39.05 10.70
C LEU A 32 9.43 -39.81 9.38
N SER A 33 9.32 -39.12 8.23
CA SER A 33 9.51 -39.73 6.92
C SER A 33 10.90 -40.36 6.80
N HIS A 34 11.95 -39.68 7.28
CA HIS A 34 13.29 -40.26 7.30
C HIS A 34 13.38 -41.52 8.18
N LEU A 35 12.92 -41.42 9.43
CA LEU A 35 13.02 -42.51 10.41
C LEU A 35 12.17 -43.74 10.00
N PHE A 36 10.93 -43.53 9.53
CA PHE A 36 10.08 -44.61 9.02
C PHE A 36 10.53 -45.13 7.65
N GLY A 37 11.17 -44.30 6.81
CA GLY A 37 11.66 -44.70 5.49
C GLY A 37 10.68 -44.42 4.37
N LEU A 38 9.88 -43.38 4.57
CA LEU A 38 9.00 -42.80 3.58
C LEU A 38 9.80 -41.82 2.71
N ASP A 39 9.19 -41.32 1.65
CA ASP A 39 9.82 -40.30 0.82
C ASP A 39 9.93 -38.95 1.58
N VAL A 40 11.16 -38.58 1.92
CA VAL A 40 11.49 -37.29 2.56
C VAL A 40 11.27 -36.12 1.61
N GLY A 41 11.47 -36.32 0.30
CA GLY A 41 11.23 -35.32 -0.72
C GLY A 41 9.76 -34.90 -0.81
N LEU A 42 8.82 -35.83 -0.64
CA LEU A 42 7.39 -35.48 -0.55
C LEU A 42 7.07 -34.66 0.70
N ALA A 43 7.62 -35.02 1.85
CA ALA A 43 7.46 -34.25 3.09
C ALA A 43 8.03 -32.82 2.96
N GLU A 44 9.17 -32.67 2.29
CA GLU A 44 9.81 -31.38 1.98
C GLU A 44 8.99 -30.53 1.01
N GLN A 45 8.36 -31.14 0.01
CA GLN A 45 7.46 -30.45 -0.91
C GLN A 45 6.22 -29.92 -0.18
N TYR A 46 5.61 -30.70 0.72
CA TYR A 46 4.54 -30.22 1.60
C TYR A 46 4.98 -29.03 2.45
N ARG A 47 6.17 -29.09 3.05
CA ARG A 47 6.74 -27.99 3.86
C ARG A 47 6.92 -26.72 3.04
N THR A 48 7.45 -26.86 1.83
CA THR A 48 7.66 -25.75 0.89
C THR A 48 6.33 -25.12 0.50
N LEU A 49 5.34 -25.94 0.13
CA LEU A 49 4.01 -25.48 -0.26
C LEU A 49 3.27 -24.78 0.90
N ALA A 50 3.42 -25.29 2.13
CA ALA A 50 2.86 -24.66 3.32
C ALA A 50 3.51 -23.29 3.61
N THR A 51 4.82 -23.17 3.39
CA THR A 51 5.54 -21.89 3.52
C THR A 51 5.07 -20.87 2.48
N GLN A 52 4.84 -21.30 1.24
CA GLN A 52 4.25 -20.48 0.18
C GLN A 52 2.84 -20.01 0.54
N ASP A 53 1.97 -20.91 1.00
CA ASP A 53 0.59 -20.55 1.41
C ASP A 53 0.58 -19.61 2.63
N SER A 54 1.47 -19.83 3.60
CA SER A 54 1.64 -18.94 4.76
C SER A 54 2.07 -17.54 4.33
N THR A 55 3.04 -17.43 3.42
CA THR A 55 3.50 -16.15 2.87
C THR A 55 2.37 -15.44 2.13
N ARG A 56 1.63 -16.15 1.28
CA ARG A 56 0.44 -15.63 0.58
C ARG A 56 -0.62 -15.13 1.56
N LYS A 57 -0.91 -15.88 2.63
CA LYS A 57 -1.85 -15.47 3.69
C LYS A 57 -1.38 -14.21 4.42
N LYS A 58 -0.08 -14.10 4.72
CA LYS A 58 0.50 -12.89 5.33
C LYS A 58 0.41 -11.69 4.39
N LEU A 59 0.66 -11.84 3.09
CA LEU A 59 0.47 -10.78 2.10
C LEU A 59 -0.99 -10.31 2.04
N VAL A 60 -1.94 -11.25 2.03
CA VAL A 60 -3.38 -10.94 2.08
C VAL A 60 -3.74 -10.22 3.39
N GLN A 61 -3.14 -10.61 4.52
CA GLN A 61 -3.42 -9.99 5.81
C GLN A 61 -2.80 -8.60 5.93
N ALA A 62 -1.56 -8.39 5.47
CA ALA A 62 -0.92 -7.08 5.40
C ALA A 62 -1.72 -6.11 4.53
N ALA A 63 -2.33 -6.60 3.45
CA ALA A 63 -3.20 -5.80 2.59
C ALA A 63 -4.56 -5.42 3.21
N LYS A 64 -4.92 -6.00 4.37
CA LYS A 64 -6.15 -5.67 5.13
C LYS A 64 -5.92 -4.68 6.28
N ASP A 65 -4.67 -4.42 6.66
CA ASP A 65 -4.35 -3.47 7.73
C ASP A 65 -4.81 -2.06 7.34
N PRO A 66 -5.61 -1.34 8.15
CA PRO A 66 -6.12 0.00 7.83
C PRO A 66 -5.06 1.04 7.40
N VAL A 67 -3.81 0.88 7.86
CA VAL A 67 -2.67 1.74 7.47
C VAL A 67 -2.23 1.48 6.02
N TRP A 68 -2.44 0.25 5.53
CA TRP A 68 -2.15 -0.24 4.17
C TRP A 68 -3.43 -0.66 3.41
N GLY A 69 -4.61 -0.33 3.95
CA GLY A 69 -5.87 -1.10 3.84
C GLY A 69 -6.66 -0.90 2.56
N LYS A 70 -6.01 -0.39 1.52
CA LYS A 70 -6.63 -0.13 0.22
C LYS A 70 -6.03 -1.00 -0.88
N ILE A 71 -5.41 -2.15 -0.58
CA ILE A 71 -4.65 -2.89 -1.61
C ILE A 71 -5.39 -4.14 -2.12
N VAL A 72 -6.14 -4.89 -1.29
CA VAL A 72 -6.78 -6.15 -1.76
C VAL A 72 -8.25 -6.26 -1.33
N GLY A 73 -9.16 -6.00 -2.28
CA GLY A 73 -10.60 -6.33 -2.18
C GLY A 73 -10.91 -7.65 -2.90
N ARG A 74 -12.16 -8.13 -2.82
CA ARG A 74 -12.56 -9.29 -3.65
C ARG A 74 -12.58 -8.88 -5.13
N SER A 75 -12.08 -9.73 -6.02
CA SER A 75 -12.02 -9.40 -7.46
C SER A 75 -13.38 -9.02 -8.04
N ALA A 76 -14.47 -9.64 -7.58
CA ALA A 76 -15.83 -9.32 -8.02
C ALA A 76 -16.29 -7.92 -7.60
N GLU A 77 -16.00 -7.51 -6.36
CA GLU A 77 -16.33 -6.18 -5.82
C GLU A 77 -15.54 -5.10 -6.56
N LEU A 78 -14.22 -5.30 -6.71
CA LEU A 78 -13.35 -4.39 -7.46
C LEU A 78 -13.77 -4.24 -8.91
N ARG A 79 -14.23 -5.31 -9.57
CA ARG A 79 -14.76 -5.24 -10.94
C ARG A 79 -16.02 -4.38 -11.03
N GLY A 80 -16.92 -4.49 -10.05
CA GLY A 80 -18.11 -3.63 -9.96
C GLY A 80 -17.74 -2.15 -9.76
N GLU A 81 -16.81 -1.86 -8.86
CA GLU A 81 -16.30 -0.51 -8.62
C GLU A 81 -15.63 0.08 -9.86
N ILE A 82 -14.78 -0.69 -10.54
CA ILE A 82 -14.15 -0.30 -11.82
C ILE A 82 -15.23 0.06 -12.83
N GLY A 83 -16.25 -0.79 -13.02
CA GLY A 83 -17.32 -0.51 -13.98
C GLY A 83 -18.07 0.80 -13.70
N ALA A 84 -18.35 1.10 -12.43
CA ALA A 84 -19.00 2.35 -12.02
C ALA A 84 -18.11 3.58 -12.25
N VAL A 85 -16.83 3.52 -11.86
CA VAL A 85 -15.88 4.62 -12.05
C VAL A 85 -15.57 4.84 -13.54
N GLU A 86 -15.40 3.77 -14.32
CA GLU A 86 -15.23 3.86 -15.77
C GLU A 86 -16.41 4.57 -16.44
N GLN A 87 -17.64 4.25 -16.03
CA GLN A 87 -18.82 4.93 -16.54
C GLN A 87 -18.80 6.42 -16.19
N ARG A 88 -18.41 6.77 -14.96
CA ARG A 88 -18.29 8.16 -14.53
C ARG A 88 -17.21 8.93 -15.30
N VAL A 89 -16.06 8.31 -15.53
CA VAL A 89 -14.97 8.88 -16.34
C VAL A 89 -15.46 9.15 -17.77
N ARG A 90 -16.20 8.20 -18.39
CA ARG A 90 -16.78 8.39 -19.72
C ARG A 90 -17.74 9.57 -19.76
N GLU A 91 -18.64 9.69 -18.79
CA GLU A 91 -19.58 10.82 -18.70
C GLU A 91 -18.86 12.17 -18.58
N LEU A 92 -17.85 12.26 -17.70
CA LEU A 92 -17.06 13.48 -17.51
C LEU A 92 -16.24 13.84 -18.77
N GLN A 93 -15.72 12.84 -19.48
CA GLN A 93 -15.02 13.05 -20.75
C GLN A 93 -15.94 13.63 -21.83
N GLU A 94 -17.17 13.10 -21.95
CA GLU A 94 -18.14 13.62 -22.92
C GLU A 94 -18.62 15.02 -22.54
N GLN A 95 -18.82 15.30 -21.25
CA GLN A 95 -19.12 16.66 -20.75
C GLN A 95 -17.99 17.65 -21.07
N ALA A 96 -16.73 17.24 -20.92
CA ALA A 96 -15.58 18.08 -21.21
C ALA A 96 -15.42 18.35 -22.72
N LYS A 97 -15.65 17.34 -23.58
CA LYS A 97 -15.63 17.50 -25.05
C LYS A 97 -16.78 18.37 -25.56
N GLY A 98 -17.94 18.27 -24.93
CA GLY A 98 -19.14 19.04 -25.28
C GLY A 98 -19.11 20.49 -24.80
N PHE A 99 -18.10 20.89 -24.02
CA PHE A 99 -17.98 22.24 -23.49
C PHE A 99 -17.59 23.23 -24.59
N ARG A 100 -18.57 24.01 -25.10
CA ARG A 100 -18.33 25.13 -26.01
C ARG A 100 -18.35 26.45 -25.25
N VAL A 101 -17.27 27.22 -25.37
CA VAL A 101 -17.26 28.65 -25.01
C VAL A 101 -18.22 29.36 -25.98
N LEU A 102 -19.22 30.08 -25.46
CA LEU A 102 -20.29 30.69 -26.26
C LEU A 102 -19.71 31.71 -27.26
N PRO A 103 -20.14 31.71 -28.55
CA PRO A 103 -19.76 32.73 -29.55
C PRO A 103 -20.01 34.18 -29.10
N GLU A 104 -21.00 34.40 -28.24
CA GLU A 104 -21.31 35.70 -27.65
C GLU A 104 -20.14 36.31 -26.84
N TYR A 105 -19.24 35.49 -26.26
CA TYR A 105 -18.08 35.99 -25.51
C TYR A 105 -17.08 36.73 -26.39
N GLU A 106 -16.80 36.18 -27.57
CA GLU A 106 -15.88 36.78 -28.54
C GLU A 106 -16.45 38.09 -29.10
N ASN A 107 -17.77 38.17 -29.31
CA ASN A 107 -18.42 39.39 -29.78
C ASN A 107 -18.37 40.52 -28.73
N ILE A 108 -18.64 40.20 -27.45
CA ILE A 108 -18.56 41.18 -26.35
C ILE A 108 -17.13 41.69 -26.17
N ARG A 109 -16.13 40.81 -26.33
CA ARG A 109 -14.71 41.19 -26.28
C ARG A 109 -14.33 42.12 -27.42
N ALA A 110 -14.73 41.81 -28.65
CA ALA A 110 -14.47 42.66 -29.81
C ALA A 110 -15.09 44.06 -29.63
N GLU A 111 -16.32 44.15 -29.13
CA GLU A 111 -16.98 45.44 -28.84
C GLU A 111 -16.22 46.25 -27.78
N ALA A 112 -15.72 45.61 -26.71
CA ALA A 112 -14.94 46.28 -25.68
C ALA A 112 -13.59 46.81 -26.19
N ASP A 113 -12.93 46.09 -27.09
CA ASP A 113 -11.67 46.49 -27.73
C ASP A 113 -11.88 47.65 -28.73
N GLU A 114 -12.99 47.66 -29.48
CA GLU A 114 -13.36 48.77 -30.37
C GLU A 114 -13.60 50.06 -29.60
N LEU A 115 -14.34 50.00 -28.48
CA LEU A 115 -14.57 51.14 -27.59
C LEU A 115 -13.25 51.69 -27.00
N GLU A 116 -12.28 50.82 -26.70
CA GLU A 116 -10.96 51.25 -26.23
C GLU A 116 -10.23 52.09 -27.28
N GLN A 117 -10.25 51.62 -28.54
CA GLN A 117 -9.62 52.32 -29.65
C GLN A 117 -10.26 53.69 -29.89
N GLU A 118 -11.58 53.79 -29.78
CA GLU A 118 -12.31 55.04 -29.93
C GLU A 118 -11.99 56.03 -28.80
N ILE A 119 -11.95 55.57 -27.54
CA ILE A 119 -11.52 56.40 -26.39
C ILE A 119 -10.08 56.90 -26.57
N ARG A 120 -9.16 56.06 -27.05
CA ARG A 120 -7.76 56.45 -27.33
C ARG A 120 -7.70 57.54 -28.40
N ARG A 121 -8.42 57.37 -29.52
CA ARG A 121 -8.49 58.37 -30.60
C ARG A 121 -9.00 59.72 -30.12
N LEU A 122 -10.02 59.75 -29.25
CA LEU A 122 -10.54 60.99 -28.65
C LEU A 122 -9.51 61.66 -27.73
N ARG A 123 -8.71 60.88 -26.98
CA ARG A 123 -7.61 61.42 -26.15
C ARG A 123 -6.49 62.04 -26.98
N ASP A 124 -6.14 61.44 -28.11
CA ASP A 124 -5.12 61.97 -29.01
C ASP A 124 -5.57 63.32 -29.60
N GLN A 125 -6.83 63.41 -30.03
CA GLN A 125 -7.42 64.67 -30.52
C GLN A 125 -7.49 65.76 -29.44
N ASP A 126 -7.76 65.41 -28.19
CA ASP A 126 -7.73 66.36 -27.07
C ASP A 126 -6.35 66.92 -26.82
N THR A 127 -5.32 66.09 -26.99
CA THR A 127 -3.93 66.50 -26.81
C THR A 127 -3.55 67.59 -27.83
N VAL A 128 -3.93 67.38 -29.10
CA VAL A 128 -3.75 68.37 -30.17
C VAL A 128 -4.51 69.66 -29.88
N ASP A 129 -5.79 69.57 -29.53
CA ASP A 129 -6.61 70.76 -29.32
C ASP A 129 -6.22 71.56 -28.06
N ARG A 130 -5.75 70.89 -27.00
CA ARG A 130 -5.20 71.58 -25.82
C ARG A 130 -3.91 72.34 -26.13
N HIS A 131 -3.05 71.77 -26.97
CA HIS A 131 -1.85 72.45 -27.45
C HIS A 131 -2.22 73.71 -28.25
N ASN A 132 -3.11 73.57 -29.23
CA ASN A 132 -3.60 74.70 -30.02
C ASN A 132 -4.26 75.79 -29.15
N LEU A 133 -5.02 75.37 -28.13
CA LEU A 133 -5.66 76.29 -27.18
C LEU A 133 -4.64 77.11 -26.37
N LEU A 134 -3.53 76.49 -25.95
CA LEU A 134 -2.44 77.17 -25.27
C LEU A 134 -1.81 78.24 -26.19
N GLU A 135 -1.44 77.85 -27.41
CA GLU A 135 -0.86 78.78 -28.40
C GLU A 135 -1.80 79.96 -28.72
N MET A 136 -3.11 79.68 -28.88
CA MET A 136 -4.11 80.73 -29.14
C MET A 136 -4.26 81.71 -27.96
N ARG A 137 -4.16 81.21 -26.72
CA ARG A 137 -4.24 82.04 -25.51
C ARG A 137 -2.97 82.87 -25.30
N GLU A 138 -1.80 82.31 -25.57
CA GLU A 138 -0.53 83.04 -25.56
C GLU A 138 -0.55 84.15 -26.63
N ALA A 139 -0.95 83.82 -27.86
CA ALA A 139 -1.09 84.78 -28.95
C ALA A 139 -2.13 85.88 -28.68
N ALA A 140 -3.13 85.64 -27.84
CA ALA A 140 -4.10 86.65 -27.40
C ALA A 140 -3.52 87.58 -26.31
N THR A 141 -2.53 87.12 -25.54
CA THR A 141 -1.88 87.89 -24.47
C THR A 141 -0.75 88.78 -25.03
N ASP A 142 -0.07 88.34 -26.08
CA ASP A 142 1.03 89.04 -26.75
C ASP A 142 0.59 90.23 -27.65
N VAL A 143 -0.70 90.57 -27.66
CA VAL A 143 -1.27 91.67 -28.46
C VAL A 143 -1.00 93.07 -27.83
N ALA A 144 -0.16 93.17 -26.81
CA ALA A 144 0.17 94.43 -26.15
C ALA A 144 0.99 95.37 -27.05
N GLU A 145 0.50 96.61 -27.22
CA GLU A 145 1.11 97.67 -28.04
C GLU A 145 2.59 97.94 -27.67
N PRO A 146 3.49 98.18 -28.65
CA PRO A 146 4.64 99.03 -28.41
C PRO A 146 4.12 100.45 -28.12
N ASP A 147 4.63 101.10 -27.07
CA ASP A 147 4.27 102.48 -26.76
C ASP A 147 4.85 103.43 -27.83
N ASP A 148 4.02 103.83 -28.79
CA ASP A 148 4.36 104.72 -29.89
C ASP A 148 4.81 106.13 -29.43
N ARG A 149 4.62 106.50 -28.15
CA ARG A 149 4.95 107.84 -27.63
C ARG A 149 6.43 108.20 -27.81
N TYR A 150 7.33 107.21 -27.84
CA TYR A 150 8.75 107.42 -28.12
C TYR A 150 9.02 107.99 -29.54
N LEU A 151 8.16 107.67 -30.51
CA LEU A 151 8.34 108.16 -31.89
C LEU A 151 8.05 109.66 -31.99
N GLU A 152 7.08 110.19 -31.25
CA GLU A 152 6.84 111.65 -31.21
C GLU A 152 8.03 112.40 -30.59
N GLU A 153 8.57 111.89 -29.49
CA GLU A 153 9.75 112.48 -28.82
C GLU A 153 11.01 112.40 -29.70
N ALA A 154 11.24 111.29 -30.40
CA ALA A 154 12.40 111.10 -31.26
C ALA A 154 12.42 112.06 -32.47
N TYR A 155 11.25 112.37 -33.04
CA TYR A 155 11.15 113.29 -34.16
C TYR A 155 11.23 114.77 -33.76
N GLU A 156 10.74 115.13 -32.56
CA GLU A 156 10.96 116.48 -32.00
C GLU A 156 12.44 116.75 -31.71
N GLN A 157 13.18 115.75 -31.22
CA GLN A 157 14.63 115.86 -30.97
C GLN A 157 15.47 116.00 -32.25
N LEU A 158 14.96 115.54 -33.41
CA LEU A 158 15.61 115.71 -34.72
C LEU A 158 15.34 117.07 -35.38
N GLY A 159 14.57 117.97 -34.73
CA GLY A 159 14.32 119.34 -35.22
C GLY A 159 13.44 119.42 -36.47
N VAL A 160 12.74 118.33 -36.82
CA VAL A 160 11.85 118.27 -37.98
C VAL A 160 10.44 118.65 -37.55
N LEU A 161 10.00 119.86 -37.87
CA LEU A 161 8.60 120.27 -37.73
C LEU A 161 7.72 119.40 -38.66
N MET A 162 7.07 118.37 -38.12
CA MET A 162 6.12 117.56 -38.89
C MET A 162 4.93 118.42 -39.33
N GLY A 163 4.74 118.55 -40.64
CA GLY A 163 3.54 119.17 -41.22
C GLY A 163 2.28 118.39 -40.82
N GLN A 164 1.14 119.07 -40.70
CA GLN A 164 -0.14 118.49 -40.25
C GLN A 164 -0.58 117.24 -41.05
N GLU A 165 -0.16 117.09 -42.29
CA GLU A 165 -0.49 115.94 -43.15
C GLU A 165 0.19 114.62 -42.71
N VAL A 166 1.37 114.68 -42.09
CA VAL A 166 2.09 113.47 -41.62
C VAL A 166 1.47 112.95 -40.32
N ARG A 167 1.14 113.85 -39.38
CA ARG A 167 0.44 113.49 -38.13
C ARG A 167 -0.91 112.82 -38.41
N ARG A 168 -1.68 113.37 -39.35
CA ARG A 168 -2.99 112.80 -39.74
C ARG A 168 -2.85 111.39 -40.34
N ARG A 169 -1.80 111.13 -41.12
CA ARG A 169 -1.48 109.78 -41.62
C ARG A 169 -1.07 108.81 -40.50
N PHE A 170 -0.35 109.27 -39.48
CA PHE A 170 -0.04 108.46 -38.30
C PHE A 170 -1.29 108.12 -37.49
N ASP A 171 -2.18 109.09 -37.28
CA ASP A 171 -3.46 108.88 -36.62
C ASP A 171 -4.34 107.86 -37.39
N ASP A 172 -4.37 107.97 -38.72
CA ASP A 172 -5.09 107.02 -39.58
C ASP A 172 -4.50 105.60 -39.49
N VAL A 173 -3.16 105.46 -39.42
CA VAL A 173 -2.48 104.16 -39.26
C VAL A 173 -2.74 103.58 -37.86
N ARG A 174 -2.71 104.40 -36.80
CA ARG A 174 -3.05 103.97 -35.43
C ARG A 174 -4.50 103.50 -35.35
N ALA A 175 -5.44 104.24 -35.93
CA ALA A 175 -6.85 103.86 -35.96
C ALA A 175 -7.10 102.56 -36.75
N PHE A 176 -6.38 102.36 -37.86
CA PHE A 176 -6.40 101.10 -38.61
C PHE A 176 -5.83 99.94 -37.78
N HIS A 177 -4.69 100.14 -37.13
CA HIS A 177 -4.04 99.12 -36.31
C HIS A 177 -4.91 98.70 -35.12
N GLN A 178 -5.50 99.67 -34.39
CA GLN A 178 -6.46 99.41 -33.32
C GLN A 178 -7.70 98.63 -33.80
N THR A 179 -8.12 98.84 -35.05
CA THR A 179 -9.22 98.09 -35.65
C THR A 179 -8.81 96.66 -36.00
N VAL A 180 -7.59 96.46 -36.53
CA VAL A 180 -7.03 95.13 -36.82
C VAL A 180 -6.82 94.33 -35.52
N VAL A 181 -6.27 94.95 -34.48
CA VAL A 181 -6.05 94.35 -33.16
C VAL A 181 -7.35 93.89 -32.51
N ARG A 182 -8.37 94.76 -32.44
CA ARG A 182 -9.71 94.38 -31.91
C ARG A 182 -10.37 93.25 -32.72
N ASN A 183 -10.22 93.27 -34.04
CA ASN A 183 -10.76 92.22 -34.89
C ASN A 183 -10.02 90.88 -34.66
N ARG A 184 -8.70 90.92 -34.48
CA ARG A 184 -7.88 89.73 -34.19
C ARG A 184 -8.20 89.15 -32.82
N GLU A 185 -8.36 90.01 -31.82
CA GLU A 185 -8.76 89.61 -30.46
C GLU A 185 -10.15 88.95 -30.45
N ARG A 186 -11.12 89.53 -31.18
CA ARG A 186 -12.45 88.91 -31.34
C ARG A 186 -12.37 87.55 -32.04
N GLN A 187 -11.61 87.44 -33.12
CA GLN A 187 -11.43 86.18 -33.85
C GLN A 187 -10.79 85.10 -32.96
N LEU A 188 -9.73 85.44 -32.21
CA LEU A 188 -9.07 84.51 -31.30
C LEU A 188 -9.99 84.06 -30.17
N ARG A 189 -10.81 84.95 -29.60
CA ARG A 189 -11.83 84.58 -28.60
C ARG A 189 -12.87 83.61 -29.16
N GLU A 190 -13.34 83.83 -30.38
CA GLU A 190 -14.28 82.92 -31.06
C GLU A 190 -13.65 81.56 -31.41
N GLU A 191 -12.36 81.52 -31.77
CA GLU A 191 -11.62 80.27 -31.98
C GLU A 191 -11.39 79.51 -30.67
N VAL A 192 -10.97 80.18 -29.60
CA VAL A 192 -10.81 79.62 -28.25
C VAL A 192 -12.12 78.99 -27.77
N ALA A 193 -13.24 79.72 -27.85
CA ALA A 193 -14.54 79.22 -27.42
C ALA A 193 -14.97 77.96 -28.19
N ARG A 194 -14.71 77.90 -29.51
CA ARG A 194 -15.00 76.71 -30.34
C ARG A 194 -14.14 75.51 -29.96
N VAL A 195 -12.85 75.71 -29.67
CA VAL A 195 -11.96 74.62 -29.24
C VAL A 195 -12.37 74.09 -27.87
N GLU A 196 -12.74 74.97 -26.93
CA GLU A 196 -13.24 74.60 -25.60
C GLU A 196 -14.56 73.82 -25.66
N GLU A 197 -15.48 74.21 -26.53
CA GLU A 197 -16.73 73.49 -26.77
C GLU A 197 -16.46 72.07 -27.29
N ARG A 198 -15.59 71.90 -28.30
CA ARG A 198 -15.20 70.58 -28.81
C ARG A 198 -14.54 69.69 -27.76
N LEU A 199 -13.68 70.27 -26.90
CA LEU A 199 -13.05 69.53 -25.79
C LEU A 199 -14.10 69.06 -24.78
N THR A 200 -15.11 69.89 -24.50
CA THR A 200 -16.20 69.56 -23.58
C THR A 200 -17.09 68.45 -24.15
N GLU A 201 -17.43 68.52 -25.44
CA GLU A 201 -18.19 67.47 -26.14
C GLU A 201 -17.44 66.14 -26.15
N ARG A 202 -16.14 66.13 -26.49
CA ARG A 202 -15.31 64.91 -26.45
C ARG A 202 -15.13 64.35 -25.05
N ALA A 203 -15.07 65.20 -24.03
CA ALA A 203 -15.03 64.73 -22.65
C ALA A 203 -16.27 63.93 -22.28
N ARG A 204 -17.47 64.44 -22.61
CA ARG A 204 -18.74 63.73 -22.40
C ARG A 204 -18.80 62.43 -23.18
N GLU A 205 -18.33 62.43 -24.42
CA GLU A 205 -18.35 61.23 -25.25
C GLU A 205 -17.43 60.12 -24.72
N ARG A 206 -16.22 60.45 -24.25
CA ARG A 206 -15.34 59.46 -23.61
C ARG A 206 -15.91 58.89 -22.32
N GLU A 207 -16.61 59.70 -21.53
CA GLU A 207 -17.26 59.24 -20.29
C GLU A 207 -18.33 58.20 -20.65
N ARG A 208 -19.18 58.51 -21.63
CA ARG A 208 -20.20 57.58 -22.16
C ARG A 208 -19.60 56.28 -22.69
N LEU A 209 -18.54 56.35 -23.50
CA LEU A 209 -17.85 55.18 -24.04
C LEU A 209 -17.17 54.36 -22.93
N GLY A 210 -16.59 55.03 -21.93
CA GLY A 210 -15.94 54.41 -20.78
C GLY A 210 -16.92 53.66 -19.87
N GLU A 211 -18.10 54.21 -19.62
CA GLU A 211 -19.17 53.52 -18.88
C GLU A 211 -19.62 52.25 -19.62
N ARG A 212 -19.81 52.34 -20.94
CA ARG A 212 -20.17 51.18 -21.77
C ARG A 212 -19.09 50.11 -21.76
N GLN A 213 -17.82 50.51 -21.91
CA GLN A 213 -16.69 49.58 -21.85
C GLN A 213 -16.60 48.88 -20.48
N SER A 214 -16.77 49.63 -19.39
CA SER A 214 -16.76 49.07 -18.03
C SER A 214 -17.89 48.04 -17.82
N ALA A 215 -19.07 48.28 -18.37
CA ALA A 215 -20.19 47.34 -18.31
C ALA A 215 -19.90 46.03 -19.06
N LEU A 216 -19.30 46.11 -20.25
CA LEU A 216 -18.91 44.93 -21.05
C LEU A 216 -17.80 44.12 -20.35
N LEU A 217 -16.80 44.79 -19.77
CA LEU A 217 -15.72 44.13 -19.01
C LEU A 217 -16.23 43.43 -17.75
N THR A 218 -17.21 44.02 -17.06
CA THR A 218 -17.86 43.37 -15.90
C THR A 218 -18.58 42.09 -16.33
N MET A 219 -19.34 42.15 -17.42
CA MET A 219 -20.06 40.99 -17.98
C MET A 219 -19.12 39.86 -18.41
N LEU A 220 -17.94 40.19 -18.97
CA LEU A 220 -16.89 39.21 -19.31
C LEU A 220 -16.25 38.56 -18.08
N SER A 221 -16.15 39.28 -16.96
CA SER A 221 -15.59 38.74 -15.71
C SER A 221 -16.54 37.80 -14.98
N GLU A 222 -17.85 37.97 -15.17
CA GLU A 222 -18.88 37.22 -14.44
C GLU A 222 -19.18 35.83 -15.03
N GLY A 223 -18.94 35.57 -16.32
CA GLY A 223 -19.14 34.21 -16.86
C GLY A 223 -17.91 33.33 -16.73
N GLY A 224 -17.83 32.64 -15.59
CA GLY A 224 -16.82 31.63 -15.24
C GLY A 224 -16.83 30.33 -16.06
N ALA A 225 -16.97 30.41 -17.39
CA ALA A 225 -16.95 29.24 -18.28
C ALA A 225 -15.59 28.53 -18.25
N LEU A 226 -14.48 29.28 -18.18
CA LEU A 226 -13.14 28.71 -18.09
C LEU A 226 -12.89 28.02 -16.74
N ASP A 227 -13.39 28.60 -15.64
CA ASP A 227 -13.29 28.03 -14.31
C ASP A 227 -14.10 26.73 -14.19
N ALA A 228 -15.30 26.69 -14.78
CA ALA A 228 -16.13 25.49 -14.83
C ALA A 228 -15.48 24.34 -15.61
N LEU A 229 -14.84 24.64 -16.76
CA LEU A 229 -14.10 23.65 -17.53
C LEU A 229 -12.89 23.12 -16.75
N THR A 230 -12.15 24.01 -16.09
CA THR A 230 -10.98 23.65 -15.27
C THR A 230 -11.39 22.77 -14.09
N ALA A 231 -12.49 23.09 -13.41
CA ALA A 231 -13.05 22.26 -12.35
C ALA A 231 -13.47 20.87 -12.87
N LEU A 232 -14.12 20.80 -14.04
CA LEU A 232 -14.50 19.53 -14.66
C LEU A 232 -13.29 18.67 -15.03
N GLN A 233 -12.24 19.28 -15.59
CA GLN A 233 -10.98 18.59 -15.89
C GLN A 233 -10.29 18.06 -14.63
N HIS A 234 -10.33 18.81 -13.52
CA HIS A 234 -9.78 18.36 -12.24
C HIS A 234 -10.53 17.13 -11.70
N VAL A 235 -11.87 17.16 -11.71
CA VAL A 235 -12.70 16.01 -11.29
C VAL A 235 -12.45 14.79 -12.19
N LEU A 236 -12.34 15.00 -13.50
CA LEU A 236 -11.99 13.94 -14.46
C LEU A 236 -10.63 13.32 -14.13
N ALA A 237 -9.60 14.14 -13.86
CA ALA A 237 -8.27 13.65 -13.50
C ALA A 237 -8.29 12.84 -12.19
N GLN A 238 -9.07 13.27 -11.19
CA GLN A 238 -9.25 12.53 -9.94
C GLN A 238 -9.92 11.16 -10.15
N GLU A 239 -10.99 11.10 -10.94
CA GLU A 239 -11.68 9.83 -11.23
C GLU A 239 -10.82 8.90 -12.09
N GLN A 240 -10.02 9.44 -13.02
CA GLN A 240 -9.03 8.65 -13.77
C GLN A 240 -7.94 8.06 -12.87
N ALA A 241 -7.38 8.86 -11.95
CA ALA A 241 -6.41 8.37 -10.98
C ALA A 241 -7.01 7.28 -10.07
N ARG A 242 -8.27 7.45 -9.66
CA ARG A 242 -9.02 6.44 -8.90
C ARG A 242 -9.23 5.16 -9.70
N LEU A 243 -9.58 5.27 -10.98
CA LEU A 243 -9.76 4.12 -11.87
C LEU A 243 -8.47 3.30 -12.00
N GLU A 244 -7.34 3.95 -12.25
CA GLU A 244 -6.06 3.27 -12.36
C GLU A 244 -5.65 2.59 -11.05
N ALA A 245 -5.85 3.26 -9.91
CA ALA A 245 -5.64 2.64 -8.60
C ALA A 245 -6.52 1.39 -8.41
N LEU A 246 -7.80 1.43 -8.81
CA LEU A 246 -8.69 0.26 -8.75
C LEU A 246 -8.25 -0.87 -9.69
N ARG A 247 -7.78 -0.56 -10.90
CA ARG A 247 -7.26 -1.54 -11.87
C ARG A 247 -6.02 -2.26 -11.33
N HIS A 248 -5.07 -1.53 -10.75
CA HIS A 248 -3.89 -2.13 -10.12
C HIS A 248 -4.27 -3.06 -8.97
N ARG A 249 -5.22 -2.66 -8.12
CA ARG A 249 -5.73 -3.51 -7.04
C ARG A 249 -6.41 -4.77 -7.57
N PHE A 250 -7.19 -4.65 -8.63
CA PHE A 250 -7.86 -5.78 -9.26
C PHE A 250 -6.86 -6.79 -9.81
N GLN A 251 -5.79 -6.34 -10.48
CA GLN A 251 -4.71 -7.21 -10.94
C GLN A 251 -4.00 -7.93 -9.78
N ALA A 252 -3.71 -7.21 -8.69
CA ALA A 252 -3.12 -7.82 -7.50
C ALA A 252 -4.04 -8.89 -6.88
N ALA A 253 -5.35 -8.61 -6.78
CA ALA A 253 -6.34 -9.57 -6.31
C ALA A 253 -6.42 -10.81 -7.21
N GLN A 254 -6.43 -10.64 -8.53
CA GLN A 254 -6.41 -11.75 -9.49
C GLN A 254 -5.16 -12.62 -9.36
N THR A 255 -3.99 -12.01 -9.16
CA THR A 255 -2.73 -12.74 -8.98
C THR A 255 -2.75 -13.57 -7.70
N LEU A 256 -3.28 -13.03 -6.60
CA LEU A 256 -3.43 -13.74 -5.33
C LEU A 256 -4.46 -14.88 -5.42
N GLU A 257 -5.55 -14.69 -6.17
CA GLU A 257 -6.52 -15.74 -6.45
C GLU A 257 -5.93 -16.85 -7.32
N ALA A 258 -5.17 -16.50 -8.36
CA ALA A 258 -4.48 -17.46 -9.22
C ALA A 258 -3.47 -18.29 -8.41
N SER A 259 -2.64 -17.64 -7.59
CA SER A 259 -1.71 -18.31 -6.68
C SER A 259 -2.42 -19.25 -5.70
N ARG A 260 -3.59 -18.86 -5.17
CA ARG A 260 -4.40 -19.75 -4.32
C ARG A 260 -4.84 -21.01 -5.08
N ARG A 261 -5.31 -20.86 -6.33
CA ARG A 261 -5.73 -21.99 -7.17
C ARG A 261 -4.54 -22.91 -7.49
N GLU A 262 -3.39 -22.33 -7.81
CA GLU A 262 -2.15 -23.08 -8.07
C GLU A 262 -1.71 -23.89 -6.85
N ILE A 263 -1.72 -23.28 -5.65
CA ILE A 263 -1.39 -23.98 -4.40
C ILE A 263 -2.35 -25.16 -4.16
N GLU A 264 -3.65 -24.97 -4.40
CA GLU A 264 -4.63 -26.05 -4.23
C GLU A 264 -4.43 -27.16 -5.26
N GLY A 265 -4.08 -26.83 -6.50
CA GLY A 265 -3.68 -27.80 -7.53
C GLY A 265 -2.48 -28.64 -7.08
N LYS A 266 -1.41 -28.00 -6.61
CA LYS A 266 -0.21 -28.67 -6.09
C LYS A 266 -0.51 -29.54 -4.87
N ARG A 267 -1.50 -29.19 -4.02
CA ARG A 267 -1.92 -30.05 -2.90
C ARG A 267 -2.51 -31.36 -3.38
N ILE A 268 -3.35 -31.31 -4.42
CA ILE A 268 -3.95 -32.51 -5.01
C ILE A 268 -2.87 -33.37 -5.65
N GLU A 269 -1.94 -32.76 -6.41
CA GLU A 269 -0.80 -33.47 -6.99
C GLU A 269 0.05 -34.17 -5.92
N LEU A 270 0.38 -33.48 -4.83
CA LEU A 270 1.12 -34.08 -3.71
C LEU A 270 0.34 -35.18 -2.99
N GLU A 271 -0.98 -35.01 -2.81
CA GLU A 271 -1.85 -36.02 -2.22
C GLU A 271 -1.85 -37.31 -3.07
N THR A 272 -1.95 -37.18 -4.39
CA THR A 272 -1.84 -38.31 -5.33
C THR A 272 -0.45 -38.95 -5.30
N ALA A 273 0.62 -38.15 -5.40
CA ALA A 273 1.99 -38.67 -5.36
C ALA A 273 2.31 -39.37 -4.02
N THR A 274 1.74 -38.88 -2.92
CA THR A 274 1.86 -39.53 -1.61
C THR A 274 1.09 -40.85 -1.57
N ALA A 275 -0.09 -40.92 -2.18
CA ALA A 275 -0.84 -42.18 -2.25
C ALA A 275 -0.04 -43.25 -3.00
N GLU A 276 0.56 -42.88 -4.14
CA GLU A 276 1.41 -43.76 -4.95
C GLU A 276 2.69 -44.18 -4.21
N ASP A 277 3.37 -43.26 -3.51
CA ASP A 277 4.56 -43.59 -2.71
C ASP A 277 4.23 -44.53 -1.54
N LEU A 278 3.11 -44.30 -0.85
CA LEU A 278 2.67 -45.17 0.23
C LEU A 278 2.31 -46.58 -0.27
N GLU A 279 1.69 -46.70 -1.45
CA GLU A 279 1.44 -48.00 -2.08
C GLU A 279 2.75 -48.70 -2.47
N TYR A 280 3.69 -47.97 -3.07
CA TYR A 280 5.02 -48.48 -3.40
C TYR A 280 5.80 -48.94 -2.16
N ARG A 281 5.61 -48.26 -1.02
CA ARG A 281 6.27 -48.54 0.26
C ARG A 281 5.40 -49.35 1.23
N ALA A 282 4.35 -50.02 0.74
CA ALA A 282 3.40 -50.76 1.58
C ALA A 282 4.09 -51.71 2.57
N ALA A 283 5.17 -52.39 2.16
CA ALA A 283 5.93 -53.29 3.03
C ALA A 283 6.49 -52.59 4.28
N VAL A 284 6.97 -51.34 4.14
CA VAL A 284 7.52 -50.54 5.26
C VAL A 284 6.41 -50.10 6.20
N THR A 285 5.29 -49.60 5.65
CA THR A 285 4.15 -49.14 6.45
C THR A 285 3.42 -50.30 7.14
N ASP A 286 3.33 -51.45 6.47
CA ASP A 286 2.75 -52.68 7.02
C ASP A 286 3.63 -53.24 8.15
N GLU A 287 4.96 -53.16 8.02
CA GLU A 287 5.87 -53.52 9.10
C GLU A 287 5.74 -52.60 10.30
N ALA A 288 5.63 -51.29 10.08
CA ALA A 288 5.37 -50.33 11.15
C ALA A 288 4.05 -50.61 11.88
N ASN A 289 2.98 -50.84 11.12
CA ASN A 289 1.68 -51.19 11.68
C ASN A 289 1.73 -52.51 12.46
N ARG A 290 2.45 -53.51 11.96
CA ARG A 290 2.62 -54.81 12.61
C ARG A 290 3.38 -54.70 13.93
N LEU A 291 4.52 -54.01 13.95
CA LEU A 291 5.30 -53.80 15.17
C LEU A 291 4.48 -53.07 16.22
N PHE A 292 3.83 -51.97 15.83
CA PHE A 292 2.94 -51.22 16.71
C PHE A 292 1.81 -52.10 17.27
N ASN A 293 1.19 -52.92 16.42
CA ASN A 293 0.14 -53.87 16.83
C ASN A 293 0.65 -54.88 17.87
N VAL A 294 1.79 -55.50 17.61
CA VAL A 294 2.40 -56.49 18.51
C VAL A 294 2.70 -55.85 19.86
N TYR A 295 3.30 -54.66 19.86
CA TYR A 295 3.63 -53.94 21.09
C TYR A 295 2.38 -53.53 21.86
N ALA A 296 1.39 -52.94 21.18
CA ALA A 296 0.13 -52.53 21.82
C ALA A 296 -0.62 -53.73 22.45
N ARG A 297 -0.60 -54.91 21.82
CA ARG A 297 -1.24 -56.13 22.36
C ARG A 297 -0.49 -56.75 23.53
N ARG A 298 0.83 -56.56 23.63
CA ARG A 298 1.63 -57.00 24.78
C ARG A 298 1.27 -56.20 26.04
N LEU A 299 0.93 -54.93 25.86
CA LEU A 299 0.44 -54.07 26.94
C LEU A 299 -1.05 -54.38 27.20
N TYR A 300 -1.89 -54.21 26.20
CA TYR A 300 -3.34 -54.34 26.31
C TYR A 300 -3.82 -55.63 25.61
N SER A 301 -3.91 -56.73 26.36
CA SER A 301 -4.39 -58.02 25.83
C SER A 301 -5.79 -57.93 25.22
N ASP A 302 -6.63 -57.05 25.75
CA ASP A 302 -8.02 -56.84 25.32
C ASP A 302 -8.16 -55.76 24.23
N ALA A 303 -7.05 -55.17 23.74
CA ALA A 303 -7.08 -54.18 22.68
C ALA A 303 -7.67 -54.78 21.41
N ARG A 304 -8.85 -54.29 21.02
CA ARG A 304 -9.66 -54.91 19.97
C ARG A 304 -9.02 -54.69 18.60
N THR A 305 -8.47 -53.50 18.34
CA THR A 305 -7.81 -53.18 17.06
C THR A 305 -6.80 -52.02 17.18
N PRO A 306 -5.62 -52.20 17.79
CA PRO A 306 -4.58 -51.18 17.71
C PRO A 306 -4.10 -51.04 16.26
N TYR A 307 -3.75 -49.83 15.83
CA TYR A 307 -3.19 -49.61 14.49
C TYR A 307 -2.27 -48.41 14.43
N LEU A 308 -1.34 -48.46 13.48
CA LEU A 308 -0.55 -47.33 13.02
C LEU A 308 -0.79 -47.18 11.51
N ALA A 309 -1.49 -46.11 11.13
CA ALA A 309 -1.90 -45.84 9.77
C ALA A 309 -1.06 -44.70 9.16
N PHE A 310 -0.76 -44.85 7.86
CA PHE A 310 -0.11 -43.85 7.04
C PHE A 310 -1.06 -43.53 5.88
N THR A 311 -1.48 -42.28 5.77
CA THR A 311 -2.44 -41.87 4.74
C THR A 311 -2.00 -40.61 4.01
N PRO A 312 -2.32 -40.47 2.71
CA PRO A 312 -2.10 -39.24 1.99
C PRO A 312 -3.03 -38.17 2.55
N GLY A 313 -2.49 -36.98 2.81
CA GLY A 313 -3.26 -35.85 3.31
C GLY A 313 -2.99 -34.59 2.53
N LYS A 314 -4.00 -33.72 2.40
CA LYS A 314 -3.88 -32.45 1.64
C LYS A 314 -2.78 -31.50 2.08
N GLN A 315 -2.34 -31.59 3.33
CA GLN A 315 -1.35 -30.67 3.91
C GLN A 315 -0.03 -31.35 4.27
N LYS A 316 -0.06 -32.65 4.55
CA LYS A 316 1.09 -33.47 4.94
C LYS A 316 0.69 -34.93 4.84
N ILE A 317 1.69 -35.81 4.80
CA ILE A 317 1.50 -37.23 5.11
C ILE A 317 0.89 -37.32 6.52
N GLN A 318 -0.18 -38.10 6.66
CA GLN A 318 -0.83 -38.32 7.95
C GLN A 318 -0.33 -39.63 8.54
N ILE A 319 0.08 -39.56 9.81
CA ILE A 319 0.50 -40.71 10.59
C ILE A 319 -0.38 -40.73 11.85
N GLU A 320 -1.16 -41.79 12.00
CA GLU A 320 -2.13 -41.94 13.09
C GLU A 320 -1.84 -43.23 13.86
N ALA A 321 -1.59 -43.09 15.16
CA ALA A 321 -1.39 -44.21 16.08
C ALA A 321 -2.60 -44.28 17.02
N HIS A 322 -3.22 -45.45 17.11
CA HIS A 322 -4.45 -45.63 17.88
C HIS A 322 -4.46 -46.96 18.63
N ILE A 323 -4.93 -46.93 19.88
CA ILE A 323 -5.20 -48.10 20.71
C ILE A 323 -6.63 -47.92 21.25
N ASP A 324 -7.52 -48.84 20.90
CA ASP A 324 -8.95 -48.79 21.23
C ASP A 324 -9.19 -49.19 22.70
N THR A 325 -9.00 -48.23 23.60
CA THR A 325 -9.17 -48.35 25.07
C THR A 325 -9.69 -47.03 25.66
N ASP A 326 -10.09 -47.02 26.95
CA ASP A 326 -10.53 -45.81 27.64
C ASP A 326 -9.47 -44.70 27.54
N ASN A 327 -9.92 -43.49 27.15
CA ASN A 327 -9.06 -42.36 26.80
C ASN A 327 -8.45 -41.70 28.04
N SER A 328 -7.58 -42.43 28.73
CA SER A 328 -6.85 -42.01 29.92
C SER A 328 -5.45 -41.49 29.55
N ARG A 329 -4.86 -40.69 30.45
CA ARG A 329 -3.50 -40.18 30.28
C ARG A 329 -2.47 -41.31 30.17
N GLY A 330 -2.61 -42.36 30.98
CA GLY A 330 -1.73 -43.53 30.94
C GLY A 330 -1.81 -44.27 29.61
N VAL A 331 -3.02 -44.45 29.05
CA VAL A 331 -3.21 -45.05 27.72
C VAL A 331 -2.52 -44.22 26.63
N HIS A 332 -2.72 -42.90 26.63
CA HIS A 332 -2.07 -42.00 25.67
C HIS A 332 -0.54 -42.11 25.72
N ASN A 333 0.05 -42.15 26.92
CA ASN A 333 1.48 -42.36 27.06
C ASN A 333 1.93 -43.73 26.53
N MET A 334 1.15 -44.79 26.72
CA MET A 334 1.46 -46.11 26.16
C MET A 334 1.32 -46.16 24.63
N VAL A 335 0.43 -45.37 24.03
CA VAL A 335 0.40 -45.17 22.57
C VAL A 335 1.72 -44.57 22.10
N ILE A 336 2.22 -43.55 22.80
CA ILE A 336 3.52 -42.92 22.50
C ILE A 336 4.67 -43.93 22.65
N PHE A 337 4.70 -44.69 23.74
CA PHE A 337 5.71 -45.72 23.97
C PHE A 337 5.75 -46.75 22.82
N CYS A 338 4.60 -47.32 22.44
CA CYS A 338 4.51 -48.29 21.35
C CYS A 338 4.92 -47.68 20.00
N PHE A 339 4.56 -46.41 19.76
CA PHE A 339 4.94 -45.68 18.57
C PHE A 339 6.45 -45.46 18.50
N ASP A 340 7.06 -44.98 19.58
CA ASP A 340 8.49 -44.69 19.64
C ASP A 340 9.34 -45.94 19.52
N LEU A 341 8.93 -47.04 20.18
CA LEU A 341 9.62 -48.32 20.08
C LEU A 341 9.56 -48.86 18.65
N ALA A 342 8.38 -48.84 18.01
CA ALA A 342 8.23 -49.25 16.61
C ALA A 342 9.07 -48.38 15.66
N LEU A 343 9.06 -47.06 15.87
CA LEU A 343 9.87 -46.11 15.09
C LEU A 343 11.37 -46.38 15.27
N ALA A 344 11.83 -46.58 16.50
CA ALA A 344 13.24 -46.82 16.83
C ALA A 344 13.74 -48.11 16.19
N VAL A 345 12.98 -49.20 16.30
CA VAL A 345 13.31 -50.50 15.69
C VAL A 345 13.38 -50.40 14.17
N LEU A 346 12.40 -49.76 13.52
CA LEU A 346 12.43 -49.57 12.06
C LEU A 346 13.60 -48.71 11.61
N ALA A 347 13.87 -47.62 12.34
CA ALA A 347 14.97 -46.72 12.05
C ALA A 347 16.31 -47.45 12.21
N HIS A 348 16.48 -48.27 13.25
CA HIS A 348 17.65 -49.14 13.46
C HIS A 348 17.82 -50.14 12.32
N ARG A 349 16.81 -50.96 12.03
CA ARG A 349 16.84 -51.98 10.97
C ARG A 349 17.19 -51.40 9.61
N GLY A 350 16.74 -50.17 9.33
CA GLY A 350 17.07 -49.47 8.09
C GLY A 350 18.22 -48.47 8.19
N ARG A 351 19.01 -48.46 9.28
CA ARG A 351 20.20 -47.60 9.49
C ARG A 351 19.94 -46.09 9.32
N ARG A 352 18.79 -45.63 9.81
CA ARG A 352 18.28 -44.25 9.72
C ARG A 352 18.17 -43.55 11.08
N GLY A 353 18.36 -44.28 12.17
CA GLY A 353 18.27 -43.77 13.53
C GLY A 353 19.45 -44.24 14.40
N PRO A 354 19.54 -43.72 15.64
CA PRO A 354 20.47 -44.23 16.63
C PRO A 354 20.03 -45.61 17.14
N ASP A 355 20.98 -46.36 17.70
CA ASP A 355 20.75 -47.69 18.28
C ASP A 355 20.29 -47.62 19.74
N PHE A 356 19.61 -46.53 20.11
CA PHE A 356 19.08 -46.33 21.45
C PHE A 356 17.75 -45.56 21.44
N LEU A 357 16.96 -45.77 22.48
CA LEU A 357 15.71 -45.06 22.76
C LEU A 357 15.72 -44.59 24.22
N VAL A 358 15.38 -43.31 24.44
CA VAL A 358 15.40 -42.69 25.76
C VAL A 358 14.04 -42.08 26.11
N HIS A 359 13.48 -42.48 27.24
CA HIS A 359 12.24 -41.92 27.77
C HIS A 359 12.42 -41.35 29.17
N ASP A 360 11.86 -40.16 29.38
CA ASP A 360 11.76 -39.51 30.69
C ASP A 360 10.66 -40.15 31.56
N SER A 361 10.73 -39.99 32.87
CA SER A 361 9.82 -40.61 33.85
C SER A 361 8.36 -40.21 33.64
N HIS A 362 8.12 -39.03 33.07
CA HIS A 362 6.81 -38.53 32.70
C HIS A 362 6.03 -39.45 31.75
N LEU A 363 6.71 -40.31 30.96
CA LEU A 363 6.04 -41.29 30.10
C LEU A 363 5.22 -42.29 30.94
N TYR A 364 5.63 -42.55 32.17
CA TYR A 364 5.02 -43.55 33.03
C TYR A 364 4.04 -42.97 34.05
N ASP A 365 3.88 -41.65 34.09
CA ASP A 365 2.95 -40.95 34.98
C ASP A 365 1.49 -41.34 34.68
N GLY A 366 0.79 -41.87 35.69
CA GLY A 366 -0.61 -42.28 35.60
C GLY A 366 -0.86 -43.57 34.80
N VAL A 367 0.18 -44.36 34.55
CA VAL A 367 0.08 -45.69 33.91
C VAL A 367 -0.26 -46.76 34.97
N ASP A 368 -1.18 -47.66 34.65
CA ASP A 368 -1.50 -48.81 35.51
C ASP A 368 -0.28 -49.71 35.75
N ALA A 369 -0.14 -50.27 36.96
CA ALA A 369 1.06 -51.02 37.36
C ALA A 369 1.38 -52.20 36.44
N ARG A 370 0.34 -52.91 35.94
CA ARG A 370 0.52 -54.03 35.00
C ARG A 370 1.07 -53.55 33.67
N GLN A 371 0.56 -52.43 33.18
CA GLN A 371 0.97 -51.82 31.92
C GLN A 371 2.38 -51.26 32.00
N LEU A 372 2.72 -50.66 33.13
CA LEU A 372 4.07 -50.19 33.42
C LEU A 372 5.08 -51.35 33.39
N ALA A 373 4.81 -52.44 34.12
CA ALA A 373 5.66 -53.62 34.14
C ALA A 373 5.79 -54.25 32.74
N ALA A 374 4.69 -54.38 32.01
CA ALA A 374 4.66 -54.90 30.65
C ALA A 374 5.46 -54.05 29.67
N ALA A 375 5.36 -52.71 29.76
CA ALA A 375 6.11 -51.79 28.91
C ALA A 375 7.62 -51.87 29.16
N LEU A 376 8.05 -51.96 30.42
CA LEU A 376 9.47 -52.10 30.77
C LEU A 376 10.04 -53.45 30.29
N ALA A 377 9.33 -54.55 30.53
CA ALA A 377 9.71 -55.87 30.03
C ALA A 377 9.78 -55.91 28.50
N LEU A 378 8.77 -55.34 27.82
CA LEU A 378 8.76 -55.27 26.35
C LEU A 378 9.92 -54.44 25.80
N GLY A 379 10.20 -53.28 26.41
CA GLY A 379 11.31 -52.43 25.99
C GLY A 379 12.66 -53.15 26.14
N ALA A 380 12.87 -53.86 27.24
CA ALA A 380 14.07 -54.66 27.46
C ALA A 380 14.21 -55.80 26.45
N GLU A 381 13.16 -56.62 26.28
CA GLU A 381 13.13 -57.76 25.34
C GLU A 381 13.41 -57.31 23.90
N VAL A 382 12.67 -56.31 23.41
CA VAL A 382 12.80 -55.84 22.02
C VAL A 382 14.17 -55.23 21.78
N THR A 383 14.71 -54.45 22.72
CA THR A 383 16.03 -53.85 22.51
C THR A 383 17.15 -54.86 22.64
N GLU A 384 17.03 -55.89 23.47
CA GLU A 384 17.97 -57.01 23.51
C GLU A 384 17.96 -57.81 22.19
N GLU A 385 16.77 -58.14 21.66
CA GLU A 385 16.60 -58.85 20.39
C GLU A 385 17.18 -58.08 19.19
N GLU A 386 16.98 -56.75 19.15
CA GLU A 386 17.49 -55.90 18.07
C GLU A 386 18.95 -55.46 18.29
N GLY A 387 19.54 -55.67 19.47
CA GLY A 387 20.87 -55.16 19.80
C GLY A 387 20.92 -53.64 20.00
N MET A 388 19.81 -53.06 20.48
CA MET A 388 19.65 -51.65 20.81
C MET A 388 19.73 -51.41 22.33
N GLN A 389 19.72 -50.15 22.75
CA GLN A 389 19.64 -49.77 24.18
C GLN A 389 18.35 -49.02 24.50
N TYR A 390 17.59 -49.50 25.49
CA TYR A 390 16.48 -48.75 26.07
C TYR A 390 16.90 -48.08 27.38
N ILE A 391 16.83 -46.75 27.45
CA ILE A 391 17.20 -45.96 28.62
C ILE A 391 15.96 -45.24 29.15
N VAL A 392 15.65 -45.46 30.42
CA VAL A 392 14.52 -44.81 31.07
C VAL A 392 14.97 -44.15 32.36
N THR A 393 14.54 -42.91 32.58
CA THR A 393 14.54 -42.32 33.92
C THR A 393 13.22 -42.67 34.58
N MET A 394 13.23 -43.11 35.83
CA MET A 394 12.01 -43.58 36.50
C MET A 394 11.98 -43.16 37.96
N ASN A 395 10.78 -42.84 38.46
CA ASN A 395 10.59 -42.59 39.88
C ASN A 395 10.63 -43.91 40.66
N SER A 396 11.15 -43.87 41.88
CA SER A 396 11.32 -45.08 42.69
C SER A 396 9.98 -45.75 43.04
N ASP A 397 8.90 -44.99 43.20
CA ASP A 397 7.56 -45.52 43.46
C ASP A 397 6.98 -46.23 42.22
N ASP A 398 7.16 -45.68 41.03
CA ASP A 398 6.78 -46.33 39.76
C ASP A 398 7.57 -47.62 39.55
N LEU A 399 8.88 -47.61 39.82
CA LEU A 399 9.69 -48.82 39.77
C LEU A 399 9.19 -49.90 40.74
N THR A 400 8.85 -49.51 41.98
CA THR A 400 8.29 -50.44 42.98
C THR A 400 6.95 -51.04 42.54
N LYS A 401 6.09 -50.24 41.89
CA LYS A 401 4.82 -50.73 41.30
C LYS A 401 5.11 -51.79 40.22
N ALA A 402 6.07 -51.54 39.34
CA ALA A 402 6.45 -52.49 38.29
C ALA A 402 6.99 -53.80 38.87
N GLU A 403 7.84 -53.74 39.91
CA GLU A 403 8.35 -54.91 40.62
C GLU A 403 7.22 -55.76 41.22
N SER A 404 6.21 -55.11 41.81
CA SER A 404 5.06 -55.80 42.41
C SER A 404 4.22 -56.60 41.39
N GLU A 405 4.29 -56.21 40.11
CA GLU A 405 3.64 -56.88 38.98
C GLU A 405 4.59 -57.81 38.21
N GLY A 406 5.79 -58.07 38.75
CA GLY A 406 6.72 -59.10 38.27
C GLY A 406 7.86 -58.62 37.36
N PHE A 407 8.04 -57.31 37.17
CA PHE A 407 9.22 -56.79 36.49
C PHE A 407 10.47 -56.95 37.37
N THR A 408 11.59 -57.43 36.80
CA THR A 408 12.85 -57.60 37.55
C THR A 408 13.87 -56.54 37.10
N PRO A 409 14.15 -55.51 37.92
CA PRO A 409 15.07 -54.43 37.54
C PRO A 409 16.54 -54.74 37.80
N THR A 410 16.84 -55.88 38.45
CA THR A 410 18.21 -56.30 38.76
C THR A 410 19.01 -56.46 37.46
N GLY A 411 20.15 -55.75 37.35
CA GLY A 411 20.97 -55.70 36.14
C GLY A 411 20.61 -54.59 35.14
N HIS A 412 19.47 -53.92 35.33
CA HIS A 412 19.04 -52.77 34.51
C HIS A 412 19.18 -51.43 35.24
N VAL A 413 19.21 -51.43 36.57
CA VAL A 413 19.40 -50.21 37.37
C VAL A 413 20.86 -49.79 37.33
N LEU A 414 21.10 -48.58 36.84
CA LEU A 414 22.38 -47.91 37.00
C LEU A 414 22.47 -47.35 38.42
N GLU A 415 23.34 -47.91 39.26
CA GLU A 415 23.68 -47.30 40.55
C GLU A 415 24.54 -46.06 40.30
N PRO A 416 24.02 -44.84 40.54
CA PRO A 416 24.77 -43.65 40.21
C PRO A 416 25.88 -43.43 41.26
N HIS A 417 27.13 -43.62 40.87
CA HIS A 417 28.30 -43.23 41.68
C HIS A 417 28.54 -41.72 41.59
N LEU A 418 27.68 -40.93 42.24
CA LEU A 418 27.82 -39.48 42.30
C LEU A 418 28.84 -39.10 43.38
N THR A 419 30.00 -38.61 42.96
CA THR A 419 31.03 -38.07 43.88
C THR A 419 31.59 -36.75 43.33
N ASP A 420 32.20 -35.93 44.20
CA ASP A 420 32.83 -34.66 43.78
C ASP A 420 34.14 -34.84 43.00
N GLN A 421 34.59 -36.09 42.83
CA GLN A 421 35.76 -36.45 42.05
C GLN A 421 35.54 -36.15 40.54
N PRO A 422 36.62 -35.93 39.76
CA PRO A 422 36.51 -35.67 38.33
C PRO A 422 35.77 -36.76 37.52
N ASP A 423 35.78 -38.00 38.00
CA ASP A 423 35.11 -39.19 37.47
C ASP A 423 33.79 -39.53 38.18
N GLY A 424 33.38 -38.74 39.18
CA GLY A 424 32.18 -38.97 39.99
C GLY A 424 30.89 -38.42 39.39
N GLY A 425 30.87 -38.03 38.12
CA GLY A 425 29.66 -37.57 37.45
C GLY A 425 28.74 -38.71 37.03
N LEU A 426 27.48 -38.42 36.70
CA LEU A 426 26.48 -39.41 36.24
C LEU A 426 26.98 -40.30 35.09
N PHE A 427 27.89 -39.80 34.25
CA PHE A 427 28.46 -40.51 33.11
C PHE A 427 29.90 -41.03 33.36
N GLY A 428 30.44 -40.88 34.57
CA GLY A 428 31.81 -41.26 34.88
C GLY A 428 32.88 -40.27 34.38
N PHE A 429 32.48 -39.10 33.87
CA PHE A 429 33.36 -38.02 33.40
C PHE A 429 32.68 -36.65 33.46
N ARG A 430 33.47 -35.56 33.37
CA ARG A 430 33.00 -34.17 33.24
C ARG A 430 33.10 -33.68 31.79
N PHE A 431 32.07 -32.96 31.32
CA PHE A 431 32.00 -32.33 29.99
C PHE A 431 32.85 -31.06 29.89
#